data_AF-A0A1V5X8E9-F1
#
_entry.id   AF-A0A1V5X8E9-F1
#
_cell.length_a   1.000
_cell.length_b   1.000
_cell.length_c   1.000
_cell.angle_alpha   90.00
_cell.angle_beta   90.00
_cell.angle_gamma   90.00
#
_symmetry.space_group_name_H-M   'P 1'
#
loop_
_entity.id
_entity.type
_entity.pdbx_description
1 polymer ?
#
loop_
_entity_poly.entity_id
_entity_poly.type
_entity_poly.pdbx_seq_one_letter_code
_entity_poly.pdbx_strand_id
1 'polypeptide(L)'
;MTPRTYASPEAFKQALEQRLRSSAKTGAEFARKRQLLVFDRFLARIVAVLGNAVTLKGGLALEFRLDRARTTKDIDLGMVGSPQHVL
;
A
#
# COMPACT_ATOMS: atom_id res chain seq x y z
N MET A 1 1.59 -6.04 -23.20
CA MET A 1 0.24 -6.10 -22.57
C MET A 1 -0.44 -4.76 -22.78
N THR A 2 -1.63 -4.75 -23.40
CA THR A 2 -2.40 -3.51 -23.57
C THR A 2 -3.04 -3.12 -22.22
N PRO A 3 -2.88 -1.88 -21.74
CA PRO A 3 -3.49 -1.46 -20.49
C PRO A 3 -5.01 -1.50 -20.59
N ARG A 4 -5.67 -2.10 -19.58
CA ARG A 4 -7.14 -2.12 -19.50
C ARG A 4 -7.64 -0.73 -19.10
N THR A 5 -8.49 -0.14 -19.92
CA THR A 5 -9.17 1.13 -19.65
C THR A 5 -10.51 0.87 -18.95
N TYR A 6 -10.95 1.82 -18.12
CA TYR A 6 -12.22 1.78 -17.41
C TYR A 6 -12.98 3.06 -17.69
N ALA A 7 -14.31 2.96 -17.80
CA ALA A 7 -15.18 4.09 -18.16
C ALA A 7 -15.25 5.20 -17.09
N SER A 8 -14.98 4.87 -15.82
CA SER A 8 -14.94 5.82 -14.71
C SER A 8 -14.00 5.36 -13.58
N PRO A 9 -13.62 6.26 -12.65
CA PRO A 9 -12.89 5.89 -11.44
C PRO A 9 -13.62 4.83 -10.59
N GLU A 10 -14.95 4.92 -10.49
CA GLU A 10 -15.79 3.94 -9.78
C GLU A 10 -15.75 2.58 -10.44
N ALA A 11 -15.83 2.54 -11.78
CA ALA A 11 -15.73 1.30 -12.55
C ALA A 11 -14.35 0.62 -12.33
N PHE A 12 -13.28 1.41 -12.31
CA PHE A 12 -11.95 0.91 -11.94
C PHE A 12 -11.93 0.35 -10.52
N LYS A 13 -12.46 1.10 -9.54
CA LYS A 13 -12.51 0.67 -8.13
C LYS A 13 -13.26 -0.64 -7.97
N GLN A 14 -14.43 -0.78 -8.61
CA GLN A 14 -15.22 -2.02 -8.57
C GLN A 14 -14.44 -3.20 -9.16
N ALA A 15 -13.84 -3.03 -10.34
CA ALA A 15 -13.05 -4.08 -10.97
C ALA A 15 -11.82 -4.48 -10.13
N LEU A 16 -11.18 -3.52 -9.46
CA LEU A 16 -10.07 -3.78 -8.56
C LEU A 16 -10.49 -4.58 -7.31
N GLU A 17 -11.56 -4.14 -6.65
CA GLU A 17 -12.13 -4.81 -5.48
C GLU A 17 -12.58 -6.23 -5.81
N GLN A 18 -13.22 -6.42 -6.97
CA GLN A 18 -13.62 -7.74 -7.47
C GLN A 18 -12.39 -8.63 -7.68
N ARG A 19 -11.34 -8.13 -8.34
CA ARG A 19 -10.09 -8.89 -8.54
C ARG A 19 -9.44 -9.30 -7.21
N LEU A 20 -9.39 -8.40 -6.24
CA LEU A 20 -8.88 -8.71 -4.90
C LEU A 20 -9.70 -9.81 -4.24
N ARG A 21 -11.03 -9.70 -4.29
CA ARG A 21 -11.96 -10.68 -3.73
C ARG A 21 -11.82 -12.05 -4.37
N SER A 22 -11.74 -12.13 -5.70
CA SER A 22 -11.53 -13.38 -6.43
C SER A 22 -10.19 -14.05 -6.12
N SER A 23 -9.20 -13.30 -5.65
CA SER A 23 -7.87 -13.82 -5.28
C SER A 23 -7.76 -14.27 -3.82
N ALA A 24 -8.82 -14.08 -3.02
CA ALA A 24 -8.86 -14.40 -1.59
C ALA A 24 -9.79 -15.59 -1.33
N LYS A 25 -9.40 -16.46 -0.40
CA LYS A 25 -10.23 -17.60 0.03
C LYS A 25 -11.15 -17.25 1.19
N THR A 26 -10.76 -16.25 1.99
CA THR A 26 -11.50 -15.83 3.18
C THR A 26 -11.71 -14.33 3.22
N GLY A 27 -12.70 -13.88 4.02
CA GLY A 27 -12.94 -12.44 4.23
C GLY A 27 -11.73 -11.73 4.86
N ALA A 28 -11.00 -12.40 5.74
CA ALA A 28 -9.79 -11.88 6.37
C ALA A 28 -8.65 -11.71 5.36
N GLU A 29 -8.43 -12.69 4.48
CA GLU A 29 -7.46 -12.59 3.39
C GLU A 29 -7.80 -11.44 2.43
N PHE A 30 -9.09 -11.29 2.07
CA PHE A 30 -9.55 -10.18 1.24
C PHE A 30 -9.24 -8.84 1.90
N ALA A 31 -9.61 -8.67 3.17
CA ALA A 31 -9.35 -7.45 3.93
C ALA A 31 -7.84 -7.14 3.99
N ARG A 32 -6.99 -8.16 4.19
CA ARG A 32 -5.53 -7.98 4.22
C ARG A 32 -4.96 -7.58 2.86
N LYS A 33 -5.35 -8.27 1.78
CA LYS A 33 -4.91 -7.91 0.41
C LYS A 33 -5.33 -6.49 0.04
N ARG A 34 -6.56 -6.10 0.41
CA ARG A 34 -7.06 -4.75 0.22
C ARG A 34 -6.24 -3.72 0.98
N GLN A 35 -5.93 -3.98 2.25
CA GLN A 35 -5.09 -3.10 3.07
C GLN A 35 -3.69 -2.95 2.48
N LEU A 36 -3.04 -4.06 2.11
CA LEU A 36 -1.72 -4.05 1.50
C LEU A 36 -1.68 -3.25 0.19
N LEU A 37 -2.73 -3.37 -0.65
CA LEU A 37 -2.84 -2.57 -1.86
C LEU A 37 -2.91 -1.07 -1.54
N VAL A 38 -3.70 -0.67 -0.55
CA VAL A 38 -3.80 0.73 -0.14
C VAL A 38 -2.46 1.23 0.41
N PHE A 39 -1.78 0.44 1.24
CA PHE A 39 -0.47 0.77 1.78
C PHE A 39 0.56 0.94 0.68
N ASP A 40 0.64 0.01 -0.26
CA ASP A 40 1.54 0.05 -1.42
C ASP A 40 1.30 1.30 -2.28
N ARG A 41 0.03 1.68 -2.50
CA ARG A 41 -0.30 2.90 -3.26
C ARG A 41 -0.08 4.19 -2.48
N PHE A 42 -0.19 4.17 -1.15
CA PHE A 42 0.17 5.31 -0.32
C PHE A 42 1.68 5.52 -0.30
N LEU A 43 2.46 4.46 -0.06
CA LEU A 43 3.92 4.50 -0.04
C LEU A 43 4.51 4.94 -1.38
N ALA A 44 3.95 4.47 -2.50
CA ALA A 44 4.36 4.92 -3.83
C ALA A 44 4.22 6.44 -4.02
N ARG A 45 3.15 7.05 -3.48
CA ARG A 45 2.96 8.51 -3.53
C ARG A 45 3.91 9.23 -2.60
N ILE A 46 4.12 8.70 -1.40
CA ILE A 46 5.07 9.26 -0.42
C ILE A 46 6.48 9.30 -1.00
N VAL A 47 6.95 8.21 -1.62
CA VAL A 47 8.27 8.17 -2.27
C VAL A 47 8.34 9.11 -3.47
N ALA A 48 7.26 9.24 -4.26
CA ALA A 48 7.23 10.17 -5.38
C ALA A 48 7.35 11.65 -4.95
N VAL A 49 6.87 12.00 -3.75
CA VAL A 49 6.91 13.39 -3.23
C VAL A 49 8.15 13.65 -2.38
N LEU A 50 8.51 12.74 -1.48
CA LEU A 50 9.53 12.96 -0.45
C LEU A 50 10.87 12.27 -0.76
N GLY A 51 10.92 11.39 -1.77
CA GLY A 51 12.13 10.71 -2.21
C GLY A 51 12.90 10.06 -1.06
N ASN A 52 14.18 10.43 -0.92
CA ASN A 52 15.07 9.87 0.10
C ASN A 52 14.90 10.50 1.50
N ALA A 53 14.03 11.51 1.66
CA ALA A 53 13.75 12.12 2.96
C ALA A 53 12.84 11.23 3.83
N VAL A 54 12.32 10.13 3.29
CA VAL A 54 11.44 9.19 3.97
C VAL A 54 11.93 7.77 3.84
N THR A 55 11.82 7.00 4.92
CA THR A 55 12.13 5.57 4.93
C THR A 55 11.02 4.81 5.67
N LEU A 56 10.52 3.73 5.06
CA LEU A 56 9.59 2.81 5.70
C LEU A 56 10.30 2.02 6.81
N LYS A 57 9.71 2.02 8.00
CA LYS A 57 10.19 1.26 9.17
C LYS A 57 9.05 0.47 9.82
N GLY A 58 9.31 -0.07 11.01
CA GLY A 58 8.29 -0.71 11.85
C GLY A 58 7.77 -2.03 11.30
N GLY A 59 6.54 -2.39 11.69
CA GLY A 59 5.98 -3.73 11.43
C GLY A 59 5.79 -4.04 9.94
N LEU A 60 5.36 -3.05 9.15
CA LEU A 60 5.13 -3.24 7.72
C LEU A 60 6.45 -3.47 6.96
N ALA A 61 7.52 -2.77 7.36
CA ALA A 61 8.85 -2.99 6.81
C ALA A 61 9.36 -4.44 7.05
N LEU A 62 9.03 -5.02 8.21
CA LEU A 62 9.37 -6.39 8.54
C LEU A 62 8.50 -7.38 7.75
N GLU A 63 7.21 -7.10 7.61
CA GLU A 63 6.30 -7.96 6.84
C GLU A 63 6.65 -8.08 5.36
N PHE A 64 7.21 -7.03 4.77
CA PHE A 64 7.75 -7.11 3.40
C PHE A 64 9.04 -7.91 3.28
N ARG A 65 9.76 -8.14 4.38
CA ARG A 65 11.09 -8.78 4.37
C ARG A 65 11.10 -10.19 4.94
N LEU A 66 10.14 -10.52 5.80
CA LEU A 66 10.13 -11.75 6.58
C LEU A 66 8.79 -12.47 6.43
N ASP A 67 8.83 -13.73 5.98
CA ASP A 67 7.63 -14.56 5.80
C ASP A 67 6.84 -14.81 7.09
N ARG A 68 7.48 -14.68 8.25
CA ARG A 68 6.91 -14.96 9.58
C ARG A 68 6.55 -13.71 10.39
N ALA A 69 6.58 -12.53 9.79
CA ALA A 69 6.21 -11.31 10.51
C ALA A 69 4.70 -11.28 10.83
N ARG A 70 4.35 -10.74 12.00
CA ARG A 70 2.96 -10.43 12.34
C ARG A 70 2.43 -9.32 11.43
N THR A 71 1.15 -9.39 11.09
CA THR A 71 0.48 -8.31 10.35
C THR A 71 0.36 -7.04 11.19
N THR A 72 0.47 -5.88 10.55
CA THR A 72 0.19 -4.58 11.18
C THR A 72 -0.83 -3.76 10.40
N LYS A 73 -1.48 -2.83 11.10
CA LYS A 73 -2.35 -1.80 10.52
C LYS A 73 -1.69 -0.42 10.43
N ASP A 74 -0.46 -0.29 10.91
CA ASP A 74 0.27 0.97 10.96
C ASP A 74 1.26 1.08 9.81
N ILE A 75 1.51 2.31 9.35
CA ILE A 75 2.60 2.66 8.44
C ILE A 75 3.55 3.57 9.21
N ASP A 76 4.66 3.01 9.68
CA ASP A 76 5.68 3.76 10.39
C ASP A 76 6.71 4.34 9.40
N LEU A 77 6.83 5.66 9.37
CA LEU A 77 7.79 6.37 8.52
C LEU A 77 8.86 7.05 9.39
N GLY A 78 10.11 6.86 9.01
CA GLY A 78 11.22 7.70 9.50
C GLY A 78 11.44 8.83 8.50
N MET A 79 11.44 10.07 9.00
CA MET A 79 11.71 11.26 8.20
C MET A 79 13.11 11.78 8.51
N VAL A 80 13.83 12.21 7.49
CA VAL A 80 15.17 12.81 7.59
C VAL A 80 15.12 14.20 6.96
N GLY A 81 15.65 15.21 7.67
CA GLY A 81 15.63 16.61 7.25
C GLY A 81 14.90 17.52 8.24
N SER A 82 14.87 18.82 7.95
CA SER A 82 14.13 19.79 8.77
C SER A 82 12.61 19.61 8.57
N PRO A 83 11.79 19.55 9.64
CA PRO A 83 10.33 19.46 9.53
C PRO A 83 9.69 20.56 8.67
N GLN A 84 10.33 21.73 8.59
CA GLN A 84 9.87 22.92 7.87
C GLN A 84 10.00 22.81 6.34
N HIS A 85 10.75 21.83 5.85
CA HIS A 85 10.96 21.58 4.41
C HIS A 85 10.30 20.28 3.94
N VAL A 86 9.58 19.59 4.84
CA VAL A 86 9.00 18.26 4.61
C VAL A 86 7.46 18.30 4.68
N LEU A 87 6.90 19.27 5.40
CA LEU A 87 5.47 19.59 5.50
C LEU A 87 5.19 20.94 4.85
#